data_AF-A0A7C4CID2-F1
#
_entry.id   AF-A0A7C4CID2-F1
#
_cell.length_a   1.000
_cell.length_b   1.000
_cell.length_c   1.000
_cell.angle_alpha   90.00
_cell.angle_beta   90.00
_cell.angle_gamma   90.00
#
_symmetry.space_group_name_H-M   'P 1'
#
loop_
_entity.id
_entity.type
_entity.pdbx_description
1 polymer ?
#
loop_
_entity_poly.entity_id
_entity_poly.type
_entity_poly.pdbx_seq_one_letter_code
_entity_poly.pdbx_strand_id
1 'polypeptide(L)' 'MAEITASTGVKSGTVAARLSELTDMGLVERVGRGEYRVTTLGVKFFLDDVLPKIRAEVGVEG' A
#
# COMPACT_ATOMS: atom_id res chain seq x y z
N MET A 1 -7.10 -1.76 -11.49
CA MET A 1 -6.73 -0.32 -11.39
C MET A 1 -7.93 0.59 -11.12
N ALA A 2 -9.04 0.43 -11.83
CA ALA A 2 -10.22 1.26 -11.60
C ALA A 2 -10.68 1.22 -10.13
N GLU A 3 -10.70 0.02 -9.53
CA GLU A 3 -11.02 -0.17 -8.11
C GLU A 3 -10.09 0.59 -7.16
N ILE A 4 -8.76 0.47 -7.32
CA ILE A 4 -7.79 1.19 -6.48
C ILE A 4 -7.96 2.70 -6.63
N THR A 5 -8.17 3.19 -7.85
CA THR A 5 -8.43 4.61 -8.13
C THR A 5 -9.71 5.08 -7.43
N ALA A 6 -10.78 4.29 -7.49
CA ALA A 6 -12.06 4.61 -6.86
C ALA A 6 -11.96 4.60 -5.32
N SER A 7 -11.27 3.61 -4.74
CA SER A 7 -11.10 3.49 -3.29
C SER A 7 -10.23 4.59 -2.67
N THR A 8 -9.28 5.14 -3.44
CA THR A 8 -8.35 6.17 -2.96
C THR A 8 -8.77 7.59 -3.33
N GLY A 9 -9.63 7.76 -4.34
CA GLY A 9 -9.98 9.08 -4.90
C GLY A 9 -8.84 9.78 -5.64
N VAL A 10 -7.68 9.11 -5.80
CA VAL A 10 -6.47 9.67 -6.40
C VAL A 10 -6.48 9.41 -7.92
N LYS A 11 -5.93 10.35 -8.70
CA LYS A 11 -5.81 10.22 -10.16
C LYS A 11 -5.02 8.97 -10.56
N SER A 12 -5.47 8.29 -11.61
CA SER A 12 -4.90 7.02 -12.08
C SER A 12 -3.38 7.06 -12.34
N GLY A 13 -2.85 8.16 -12.88
CA GLY A 13 -1.41 8.34 -13.10
C GLY A 13 -0.60 8.38 -11.80
N THR A 14 -1.12 9.06 -10.77
CA THR A 14 -0.48 9.10 -9.45
C THR A 14 -0.56 7.74 -8.77
N VAL A 15 -1.69 7.05 -8.86
CA VAL A 15 -1.81 5.68 -8.34
C VAL A 15 -0.82 4.74 -9.03
N ALA A 16 -0.68 4.83 -10.35
CA ALA A 16 0.30 4.03 -11.10
C ALA A 16 1.75 4.31 -10.67
N ALA A 17 2.12 5.56 -10.47
CA ALA A 17 3.44 5.93 -9.97
C ALA A 17 3.72 5.34 -8.58
N ARG A 18 2.77 5.49 -7.64
CA ARG A 18 2.92 4.92 -6.29
C ARG A 18 2.97 3.40 -6.28
N LEU A 19 2.17 2.73 -7.10
CA LEU A 19 2.23 1.27 -7.22
C LEU A 19 3.55 0.80 -7.84
N SER A 20 4.15 1.57 -8.76
CA SER A 20 5.50 1.29 -9.27
C SER A 20 6.51 1.36 -8.14
N GLU A 21 6.53 2.45 -7.36
CA GLU A 21 7.44 2.62 -6.23
C GLU A 21 7.31 1.49 -5.20
N LEU A 22 6.07 1.14 -4.81
CA LEU A 22 5.81 0.05 -3.88
C LEU A 22 6.25 -1.31 -4.43
N THR A 23 6.17 -1.51 -5.75
CA THR A 23 6.66 -2.72 -6.42
C THR A 23 8.19 -2.75 -6.43
N ASP A 24 8.84 -1.63 -6.74
CA ASP A 24 10.30 -1.49 -6.73
C ASP A 24 10.89 -1.70 -5.33
N MET A 25 10.16 -1.31 -4.28
CA MET A 25 10.50 -1.59 -2.88
C MET A 25 10.18 -3.03 -2.44
N GLY A 26 9.53 -3.84 -3.28
CA GLY A 26 9.12 -5.21 -2.97
C GLY A 26 7.97 -5.32 -1.96
N LEU A 27 7.28 -4.22 -1.65
CA LEU A 27 6.17 -4.20 -0.70
C LEU A 27 4.87 -4.75 -1.31
N VAL A 28 4.71 -4.59 -2.62
CA VAL A 28 3.64 -5.20 -3.40
C VAL A 28 4.22 -5.88 -4.64
N GLU A 29 3.48 -6.82 -5.21
CA GLU A 29 3.78 -7.44 -6.50
C GLU A 29 2.62 -7.22 -7.47
N ARG A 30 2.95 -7.03 -8.75
CA ARG A 30 1.94 -6.97 -9.81
C ARG A 30 1.60 -8.38 -10.28
N VAL A 31 0.37 -8.79 -10.01
CA VAL A 31 -0.13 -10.15 -10.33
C VAL A 31 -0.94 -10.20 -11.62
N GLY A 32 -1.35 -9.03 -12.14
CA GLY A 32 -2.16 -8.93 -13.34
C GLY A 32 -2.24 -7.52 -13.89
N ARG A 33 -3.12 -7.30 -14.88
CA ARG A 33 -3.31 -5.97 -15.48
C ARG A 33 -4.05 -5.06 -14.50
N GLY A 34 -3.28 -4.26 -13.76
CA GLY A 34 -3.83 -3.35 -12.76
C GLY A 34 -4.29 -4.07 -11.49
N GLU A 35 -3.76 -5.26 -11.25
CA GLU A 35 -3.99 -6.07 -10.07
C GLU A 35 -2.66 -6.22 -9.32
N TYR A 36 -2.71 -6.01 -8.01
CA TYR A 36 -1.55 -5.98 -7.15
C TYR A 36 -1.85 -6.76 -5.87
N ARG A 37 -0.83 -7.40 -5.30
CA ARG A 37 -0.91 -8.12 -4.04
C ARG A 37 0.17 -7.61 -3.10
N VAL A 38 -0.16 -7.44 -1.82
CA VAL A 38 0.86 -7.16 -0.79
C VAL A 38 1.73 -8.39 -0.58
N THR A 39 3.05 -8.20 -0.51
CA THR A 39 3.99 -9.28 -0.22
C THR A 39 4.09 -9.50 1.29
N THR A 40 4.72 -10.60 1.72
CA THR A 40 5.05 -10.80 3.14
C THR A 40 5.96 -9.69 3.68
N LEU A 41 6.88 -9.18 2.85
CA LEU A 41 7.71 -8.02 3.20
C LEU A 41 6.84 -6.76 3.41
N GLY A 42 5.87 -6.53 2.52
CA GLY A 42 4.90 -5.43 2.66
C GLY A 42 4.10 -5.51 3.96
N VAL A 43 3.65 -6.71 4.35
CA VAL A 43 2.96 -6.92 5.63
C VAL A 43 3.89 -6.64 6.80
N LYS A 44 5.13 -7.13 6.78
CA LYS A 44 6.11 -6.87 7.83
C LYS A 44 6.38 -5.37 7.98
N PHE A 45 6.65 -4.66 6.88
CA PHE A 45 6.83 -3.21 6.87
C PHE A 45 5.61 -2.48 7.43
N PHE A 46 4.39 -2.90 7.07
CA PHE A 46 3.19 -2.32 7.64
C PHE A 46 3.13 -2.51 9.17
N LEU A 47 3.38 -3.71 9.66
CA LEU A 47 3.32 -4.02 11.10
C LEU A 47 4.39 -3.28 11.92
N ASP A 48 5.60 -3.17 11.38
CA ASP A 48 6.75 -2.64 12.13
C ASP A 48 6.87 -1.11 12.00
N ASP A 49 6.57 -0.54 10.82
CA ASP A 49 6.87 0.87 10.52
C ASP A 49 5.62 1.76 10.39
N VAL A 50 4.47 1.20 10.01
CA VAL A 50 3.24 1.97 9.73
C VAL A 50 2.25 1.86 10.87
N LEU A 51 1.95 0.65 11.33
CA LEU A 51 0.95 0.37 12.36
C LEU A 51 1.25 1.09 13.69
N PRO A 52 2.51 1.19 14.18
CA PRO A 52 2.79 1.92 15.41
C PRO A 52 2.45 3.41 15.31
N LYS A 53 2.67 4.02 14.14
CA LYS A 53 2.32 5.42 13.88
C LYS A 53 0.80 5.61 13.88
N ILE A 54 0.07 4.69 13.22
CA ILE A 54 -1.39 4.69 13.25
C ILE A 54 -1.89 4.59 14.70
N ARG A 55 -1.38 3.65 15.49
CA ARG A 55 -1.77 3.46 16.90
C ARG A 55 -1.53 4.71 17.75
N ALA A 56 -0.39 5.37 17.54
CA ALA A 56 -0.07 6.64 18.21
C ALA A 56 -1.06 7.75 17.83
N GLU A 57 -1.49 7.83 16.57
CA GLU A 57 -2.48 8.81 16.09
C GLU A 57 -3.90 8.52 16.58
N VAL A 58 -4.30 7.24 16.64
CA VAL A 58 -5.66 6.84 17.07
C VAL A 58 -5.80 6.63 18.59
N GLY A 59 -4.74 6.81 19.36
CA GLY A 59 -4.77 6.69 20.83
C GLY A 59 -5.08 5.27 21.32
N VAL A 60 -4.82 4.26 20.51
CA VAL A 60 -5.02 2.85 20.88
C VAL A 60 -3.67 2.29 21.32
N GLU A 61 -3.43 2.31 22.63
CA GLU A 61 -2.33 1.55 23.22
C GLU A 61 -2.60 0.05 23.02
N GLY A 62 -1.59 -0.66 22.53
CA GLY A 62 -1.67 -2.10 22.27
C GLY A 62 -0.90 -2.90 23.31
#